data_AF-A0A7T2YTA7-F1
#
_entry.id   AF-A0A7T2YTA7-F1
#
_cell.length_a   1.000
_cell.length_b   1.000
_cell.length_c   1.000
_cell.angle_alpha   90.00
_cell.angle_beta   90.00
_cell.angle_gamma   90.00
#
_symmetry.space_group_name_H-M   'P 1'
#
loop_
_entity.id
_entity.type
_entity.pdbx_description
1 polymer ?
#
loop_
_entity_poly.entity_id
_entity_poly.type
_entity_poly.pdbx_seq_one_letter_code
_entity_poly.pdbx_strand_id
1 'polypeptide(L)'
;MEELAAAILRELATEPAPMSLPRLGKRLGQGASVLMRCLALMGDAPIAGTPGPGWVRLEQEEGRWLAALTERGRLWVEAEAGQALAEGTGRVR
;
A
#
# COMPACT_ATOMS: atom_id res chain seq x y z
N MET A 1 -7.54 -6.67 -6.79
CA MET A 1 -7.07 -6.19 -5.47
C MET A 1 -8.22 -5.43 -4.82
N GLU A 2 -8.35 -5.44 -3.49
CA GLU A 2 -9.35 -4.61 -2.80
C GLU A 2 -9.00 -3.12 -2.98
N GLU A 3 -9.98 -2.25 -3.28
CA GLU A 3 -9.78 -0.83 -3.62
C GLU A 3 -8.88 -0.09 -2.60
N LEU A 4 -9.09 -0.36 -1.32
CA LEU A 4 -8.32 0.25 -0.24
C LEU A 4 -6.83 -0.14 -0.30
N ALA A 5 -6.51 -1.39 -0.63
CA ALA A 5 -5.12 -1.83 -0.71
C ALA A 5 -4.38 -1.10 -1.84
N ALA A 6 -5.03 -0.93 -3.00
CA ALA A 6 -4.46 -0.14 -4.11
C ALA A 6 -4.28 1.33 -3.71
N ALA A 7 -5.28 1.93 -3.05
CA ALA A 7 -5.19 3.30 -2.55
C ALA A 7 -4.03 3.49 -1.53
N ILE A 8 -3.80 2.52 -0.64
CA ILE A 8 -2.66 2.53 0.29
C ILE A 8 -1.34 2.51 -0.48
N LEU A 9 -1.19 1.61 -1.46
CA LEU A 9 0.06 1.49 -2.22
C LEU A 9 0.37 2.78 -3.00
N ARG A 10 -0.65 3.36 -3.66
CA ARG A 10 -0.51 4.63 -4.38
C ARG A 10 -0.16 5.79 -3.45
N GLU A 11 -0.81 5.88 -2.29
CA GLU A 11 -0.54 6.95 -1.32
C GLU A 11 0.87 6.84 -0.73
N LEU A 12 1.31 5.63 -0.40
CA LEU A 12 2.69 5.40 0.06
C LEU A 12 3.73 5.65 -1.05
N ALA A 13 3.37 5.52 -2.33
CA ALA A 13 4.25 5.85 -3.44
C ALA A 13 4.47 7.36 -3.63
N THR A 14 3.66 8.22 -2.99
CA THR A 14 3.79 9.68 -3.12
C THR A 14 5.02 10.25 -2.43
N GLU A 15 5.60 9.53 -1.46
CA GLU A 15 6.76 9.96 -0.69
C GLU A 15 7.73 8.79 -0.50
N PRO A 16 9.06 8.99 -0.64
CA PRO A 16 10.04 7.93 -0.43
C PRO A 16 10.23 7.56 1.05
N ALA A 17 9.81 8.43 1.97
CA ALA A 17 9.95 8.23 3.41
C ALA A 17 8.78 7.42 3.99
N PRO A 18 9.02 6.61 5.04
CA PRO A 18 7.95 5.94 5.76
C PRO A 18 6.89 6.91 6.29
N MET A 19 5.62 6.54 6.15
CA MET A 19 4.48 7.37 6.55
C MET A 19 3.85 6.84 7.83
N SER A 20 3.58 7.74 8.79
CA SER A 20 2.85 7.35 9.99
C SER A 20 1.41 6.96 9.69
N LEU A 21 0.90 5.94 10.40
CA LEU A 21 -0.47 5.47 10.22
C LEU A 21 -1.53 6.56 10.41
N PRO A 22 -1.42 7.48 11.39
CA PRO A 22 -2.36 8.60 11.50
C PRO A 22 -2.35 9.52 10.27
N ARG A 23 -1.18 9.78 9.67
CA ARG A 23 -1.07 10.59 8.45
C ARG A 23 -1.69 9.86 7.25
N LEU A 24 -1.38 8.57 7.09
CA LEU A 24 -1.95 7.72 6.04
C LEU A 24 -3.48 7.66 6.14
N GLY A 25 -4.00 7.44 7.35
CA GLY A 25 -5.44 7.40 7.62
C GLY A 25 -6.14 8.71 7.29
N LYS A 26 -5.50 9.84 7.64
CA LYS A 26 -6.01 11.17 7.29
C LYS A 26 -6.10 11.38 5.78
N ARG A 27 -5.10 10.93 5.00
CA ARG A 27 -5.09 11.11 3.53
C ARG A 27 -6.12 10.22 2.83
N LEU A 28 -6.36 9.02 3.37
CA LEU A 28 -7.28 8.04 2.79
C LEU A 28 -8.71 8.10 3.37
N GLY A 29 -8.96 8.96 4.36
CA GLY A 29 -10.24 9.02 5.07
C GLY A 29 -10.57 7.74 5.84
N GLN A 30 -9.55 7.00 6.32
CA GLN A 30 -9.70 5.70 6.97
C GLN A 30 -9.35 5.74 8.45
N GLY A 31 -10.04 4.91 9.24
CA GLY A 31 -9.72 4.68 10.64
C GLY A 31 -8.48 3.79 10.83
N ALA A 32 -7.78 3.96 11.96
CA ALA A 32 -6.55 3.23 12.27
C ALA A 32 -6.73 1.70 12.24
N SER A 33 -7.83 1.17 12.80
CA SER A 33 -8.10 -0.28 12.80
C SER A 33 -8.31 -0.86 11.41
N VAL A 34 -8.94 -0.08 10.50
CA VAL A 34 -9.15 -0.48 9.10
C VAL A 34 -7.81 -0.54 8.38
N LEU A 35 -6.98 0.50 8.55
CA LEU A 35 -5.64 0.51 7.98
C LEU A 35 -4.77 -0.63 8.50
N MET A 36 -4.71 -0.84 9.82
CA MET A 36 -3.92 -1.91 10.43
C MET A 36 -4.31 -3.29 9.89
N ARG A 37 -5.62 -3.56 9.74
CA ARG A 37 -6.11 -4.82 9.18
C ARG A 37 -5.66 -5.00 7.74
N CYS A 38 -5.77 -3.96 6.91
CA CYS A 38 -5.37 -4.02 5.52
C CYS A 38 -3.84 -4.18 5.40
N LEU A 39 -3.07 -3.35 6.11
CA LEU A 39 -1.60 -3.37 6.13
C LEU A 39 -1.04 -4.72 6.60
N ALA A 40 -1.67 -5.36 7.58
CA ALA A 40 -1.26 -6.70 8.03
C ALA A 40 -1.35 -7.76 6.92
N LEU A 41 -2.34 -7.64 6.02
CA LEU A 41 -2.49 -8.55 4.86
C LEU A 41 -1.53 -8.20 3.70
N MET A 42 -0.95 -7.00 3.70
CA MET A 42 -0.05 -6.51 2.64
C MET A 42 1.44 -6.72 2.96
N GLY A 43 1.77 -7.05 4.21
CA GLY A 43 3.11 -7.39 4.66
C GLY A 43 3.62 -8.72 4.09
N ASP A 44 4.81 -9.12 4.52
CA ASP A 44 5.43 -10.41 4.21
C ASP A 44 5.22 -11.45 5.32
N ALA A 45 4.76 -11.02 6.50
CA ALA A 45 4.44 -11.89 7.62
C ALA A 45 3.43 -12.98 7.21
N PRO A 46 3.71 -14.27 7.49
CA PRO A 46 2.81 -15.35 7.13
C PRO A 46 1.53 -15.31 7.98
N ILE A 47 0.39 -15.32 7.30
CA ILE A 47 -0.94 -15.43 7.92
C ILE A 47 -1.52 -16.78 7.54
N ALA A 48 -1.89 -17.58 8.54
CA ALA A 48 -2.35 -18.96 8.35
C ALA A 48 -1.38 -19.83 7.48
N GLY A 49 -0.07 -19.59 7.61
CA GLY A 49 0.97 -20.32 6.88
C GLY A 49 1.23 -19.84 5.44
N THR A 50 0.48 -18.84 4.95
CA THR A 50 0.73 -18.23 3.63
C THR A 50 1.43 -16.89 3.82
N PRO A 51 2.64 -16.69 3.27
CA PRO A 51 3.29 -15.39 3.24
C PRO A 51 2.40 -14.37 2.53
N GLY A 52 2.25 -13.19 3.13
CA GLY A 52 1.62 -12.07 2.45
C GLY A 52 2.44 -11.63 1.21
N PRO A 53 1.91 -10.71 0.40
CA PRO A 53 2.54 -10.32 -0.85
C PRO A 53 3.86 -9.56 -0.66
N GLY A 54 4.14 -9.08 0.56
CA GLY A 54 5.35 -8.36 0.91
C GLY A 54 5.45 -6.99 0.25
N TRP A 55 4.33 -6.30 0.03
CA TRP A 55 4.29 -4.99 -0.61
C TRP A 55 4.59 -3.83 0.35
N VAL A 56 4.27 -4.01 1.63
CA VAL A 56 4.46 -2.98 2.65
C VAL A 56 5.29 -3.53 3.80
N ARG A 57 6.13 -2.67 4.38
CA ARG A 57 6.79 -2.91 5.67
C ARG A 57 6.14 -2.02 6.72
N LEU A 58 5.91 -2.57 7.90
CA LEU A 58 5.53 -1.83 9.10
C LEU A 58 6.70 -1.81 10.09
N GLU A 59 6.98 -0.65 10.63
CA GLU A 59 7.96 -0.46 11.70
C GLU A 59 7.39 0.44 12.79
N GLN A 60 7.92 0.29 14.00
CA GLN A 60 7.53 1.11 15.14
C GLN A 60 8.71 1.99 15.56
N GLU A 61 8.53 3.30 15.45
CA GLU A 61 9.51 4.31 15.86
C GLU A 61 8.90 5.22 16.91
N GLU A 62 9.55 5.33 18.07
CA GLU A 62 9.10 6.21 19.17
C GLU A 62 7.62 5.99 19.57
N GLY A 63 7.16 4.74 19.52
CA GLY A 63 5.75 4.37 19.81
C GLY A 63 4.76 4.68 18.69
N ARG A 64 5.22 5.11 17.51
CA ARG A 64 4.40 5.37 16.33
C ARG A 64 4.62 4.28 15.29
N TRP A 65 3.53 3.78 14.72
CA TRP A 65 3.60 2.90 13.56
C TRP A 65 3.84 3.69 12.28
N LEU A 66 4.84 3.28 11.51
CA LEU A 66 5.17 3.78 10.20
C LEU A 66 4.98 2.67 9.16
N ALA A 67 4.53 3.04 7.97
CA ALA A 67 4.34 2.17 6.82
C ALA A 67 5.17 2.68 5.64
N ALA A 68 5.87 1.79 4.96
CA ALA A 68 6.64 2.11 3.76
C ALA A 68 6.46 1.03 2.68
N LEU A 69 6.56 1.42 1.41
CA LEU A 69 6.62 0.44 0.32
C LEU A 69 7.93 -0.34 0.39
N THR A 70 7.82 -1.65 0.21
CA THR A 70 8.96 -2.47 -0.17
C THR A 70 9.25 -2.29 -1.67
N GLU A 71 10.33 -2.89 -2.14
CA GLU A 71 10.62 -2.95 -3.58
C GLU A 71 9.49 -3.61 -4.37
N ARG A 72 8.93 -4.69 -3.83
CA ARG A 72 7.80 -5.40 -4.45
C ARG A 72 6.55 -4.51 -4.54
N GLY A 73 6.32 -3.67 -3.53
CA GLY A 73 5.23 -2.71 -3.53
C GLY A 73 5.40 -1.62 -4.58
N ARG A 74 6.62 -1.10 -4.75
CA ARG A 74 6.94 -0.11 -5.81
C ARG A 74 6.71 -0.66 -7.20
N LEU A 75 7.25 -1.84 -7.50
CA LEU A 75 7.06 -2.52 -8.78
C LEU A 75 5.58 -2.77 -9.08
N TRP A 76 4.78 -3.06 -8.05
CA TRP A 76 3.34 -3.23 -8.22
C TRP A 76 2.66 -1.92 -8.64
N VAL A 77 2.99 -0.79 -8.00
CA VAL A 77 2.42 0.53 -8.34
C VAL A 77 2.81 0.94 -9.76
N GLU A 78 4.06 0.70 -10.15
CA GLU A 78 4.55 0.98 -11.51
C GLU A 78 3.79 0.15 -12.56
N ALA A 79 3.57 -1.15 -12.27
CA ALA A 79 2.80 -2.02 -13.14
C ALA A 79 1.33 -1.60 -13.25
N GLU A 80 0.68 -1.22 -12.14
CA GLU A 80 -0.70 -0.70 -12.12
C GLU A 80 -0.80 0.57 -12.97
N ALA A 81 0.12 1.52 -12.80
CA ALA A 81 0.14 2.77 -13.56
C ALA A 81 0.33 2.52 -15.06
N GLY A 82 1.20 1.58 -15.43
CA GLY A 82 1.39 1.16 -16.83
C GLY A 82 0.13 0.54 -17.44
N GLN A 83 -0.61 -0.25 -16.68
CA GLN A 83 -1.89 -0.84 -17.11
C GLN A 83 -2.97 0.23 -17.29
N ALA A 84 -3.11 1.17 -16.34
CA ALA A 84 -4.07 2.27 -16.44
C ALA A 84 -3.83 3.15 -17.67
N LEU A 85 -2.56 3.43 -18.01
CA LEU A 85 -2.19 4.16 -19.22
C LEU A 85 -2.53 3.38 -20.50
N ALA A 86 -2.30 2.07 -20.52
CA ALA A 86 -2.65 1.21 -21.65
C ALA A 86 -4.17 1.12 -21.88
N GLU A 87 -4.97 1.01 -20.81
CA GLU A 87 -6.43 0.96 -20.86
C GLU A 87 -7.04 2.30 -21.29
N GLY A 88 -6.48 3.42 -20.82
CA GLY A 88 -6.91 4.77 -21.22
C GLY A 88 -6.61 5.10 -22.69
N THR A 89 -5.56 4.51 -23.26
CA THR A 89 -5.16 4.69 -24.66
C THR A 89 -5.96 3.79 -25.63
N GLY A 90 -6.64 2.76 -25.11
CA GLY A 90 -7.44 1.81 -25.89
C GLY A 90 -8.82 2.32 -26.35
N ARG A 91 -9.27 3.50 -25.90
CA ARG A 91 -10.54 4.10 -26.34
C ARG A 91 -10.36 5.02 -27.56
N VAL A 92 -9.77 4.48 -28.63
CA VAL A 92 -9.93 5.02 -29.99
C VAL A 92 -10.19 3.85 -30.92
N ARG A 93 -11.46 3.46 -31.01
CA ARG A 93 -12.22 3.17 -32.24
C ARG A 93 -13.61 2.65 -31.89
#